data_AF-A0A952WR36-F1
#
_entry.id   AF-A0A952WR36-F1
#
_cell.length_a   1.000
_cell.length_b   1.000
_cell.length_c   1.000
_cell.angle_alpha   90.00
_cell.angle_beta   90.00
_cell.angle_gamma   90.00
#
_symmetry.space_group_name_H-M   'P 1'
#
loop_
_entity.id
_entity.type
_entity.pdbx_description
1 polymer ?
#
loop_
_entity_poly.entity_id
_entity_poly.type
_entity_poly.pdbx_seq_one_letter_code
_entity_poly.pdbx_strand_id
1 'polypeptide(L)'
;MKLPTLPAVMLVVMGLFHSIASLGTLIPSFVHDRVPYQFIPVWKFLAKPYLGENPAEGIIKALAVGSQVAIGVTEGVIGTSLLVAAFWPGRRLPLARFGLGLSAGLFGAFMLTMFAMHDKSLPAWNQYPAILAWIGVTWLVVLTSERAIAEKPAVR
;
A
#
# COMPACT_ATOMS: atom_id res chain seq x y z
N MET A 1 17.96 -26.30 -1.92
CA MET A 1 16.76 -26.02 -1.10
C MET A 1 15.62 -25.58 -2.02
N LYS A 2 14.47 -26.26 -2.03
CA LYS A 2 13.27 -25.74 -2.72
C LYS A 2 12.72 -24.61 -1.85
N LEU A 3 12.80 -23.37 -2.33
CA LEU A 3 12.10 -22.23 -1.73
C LEU A 3 10.62 -22.59 -1.59
N PRO A 4 9.94 -22.29 -0.47
CA PRO A 4 8.49 -22.34 -0.46
C PRO A 4 8.03 -21.36 -1.54
N THR A 5 7.50 -21.91 -2.63
CA THR A 5 7.21 -21.15 -3.85
C THR A 5 6.05 -20.19 -3.61
N LEU A 6 5.07 -20.60 -2.79
CA LEU A 6 3.88 -19.81 -2.51
C LEU A 6 4.15 -18.45 -1.84
N PRO A 7 4.86 -18.35 -0.67
CA PRO A 7 5.14 -17.04 -0.07
C PRO A 7 5.96 -16.14 -1.00
N ALA A 8 6.91 -16.69 -1.76
CA ALA A 8 7.67 -15.91 -2.73
C ALA A 8 6.75 -15.37 -3.84
N VAL A 9 5.88 -16.20 -4.42
CA VAL A 9 4.93 -15.78 -5.47
C VAL A 9 3.98 -14.71 -4.96
N MET A 10 3.41 -14.87 -3.76
CA MET A 10 2.49 -13.87 -3.20
C MET A 10 3.19 -12.53 -2.93
N LEU A 11 4.43 -12.57 -2.43
CA LEU A 11 5.26 -11.38 -2.25
C LEU A 11 5.62 -10.71 -3.59
N VAL A 12 5.88 -11.49 -4.65
CA VAL A 12 6.10 -10.95 -6.00
C VAL A 12 4.85 -10.26 -6.52
N VAL A 13 3.67 -10.89 -6.44
CA VAL A 13 2.41 -10.30 -6.92
C VAL A 13 2.12 -9.00 -6.19
N MET A 14 2.23 -8.99 -4.87
CA MET A 14 2.04 -7.77 -4.07
C MET A 14 3.10 -6.70 -4.35
N GLY A 15 4.36 -7.12 -4.49
CA GLY A 15 5.48 -6.24 -4.80
C GLY A 15 5.28 -5.53 -6.13
N LEU A 16 4.94 -6.28 -7.18
CA LEU A 16 4.63 -5.75 -8.50
C LEU A 16 3.41 -4.83 -8.48
N PHE A 17 2.33 -5.22 -7.79
CA PHE A 17 1.15 -4.38 -7.63
C PHE A 17 1.52 -2.99 -7.07
N HIS A 18 2.29 -2.95 -5.98
CA HIS A 18 2.71 -1.69 -5.36
C HIS A 18 3.71 -0.91 -6.22
N SER A 19 4.64 -1.58 -6.90
CA SER A 19 5.56 -0.91 -7.83
C SER A 19 4.84 -0.28 -9.03
N ILE A 20 3.85 -0.98 -9.59
CA ILE A 20 3.02 -0.45 -10.69
C ILE A 20 2.14 0.69 -10.18
N ALA A 21 1.54 0.56 -8.99
CA ALA A 21 0.77 1.63 -8.37
C ALA A 21 1.62 2.89 -8.14
N SER A 22 2.84 2.74 -7.61
CA SER A 22 3.81 3.82 -7.43
C SER A 22 4.09 4.55 -8.75
N LEU A 23 4.36 3.82 -9.83
CA LEU A 23 4.57 4.42 -11.15
C LEU A 23 3.33 5.15 -11.66
N GLY A 24 2.14 4.55 -11.54
CA GLY A 24 0.88 5.18 -11.92
C GLY A 24 0.56 6.43 -11.10
N THR A 25 0.99 6.47 -9.84
CA THR A 25 0.82 7.62 -8.92
C THR A 25 1.81 8.75 -9.23
N LEU A 26 3.05 8.43 -9.63
CA LEU A 26 4.11 9.42 -9.85
C LEU A 26 4.25 9.89 -11.31
N ILE A 27 3.69 9.18 -12.28
CA ILE A 27 3.75 9.51 -13.70
C ILE A 27 2.35 9.91 -14.18
N PRO A 28 2.03 11.22 -14.25
CA PRO A 28 0.68 11.70 -14.58
C PRO A 28 0.18 11.26 -15.97
N SER A 29 1.08 10.98 -16.91
CA SER A 29 0.73 10.47 -18.25
C SER A 29 0.32 9.00 -18.27
N PHE A 30 0.57 8.26 -17.19
CA PHE A 30 0.30 6.82 -17.12
C PHE A 30 -1.13 6.52 -16.65
N VAL A 31 -1.77 7.45 -15.93
CA VAL A 31 -3.14 7.33 -15.46
C VAL A 31 -3.85 8.67 -15.58
N HIS A 32 -4.71 8.81 -16.61
CA HIS A 32 -5.40 10.05 -16.95
C HIS A 32 -6.34 10.60 -15.84
N ASP A 33 -6.71 9.79 -14.83
CA ASP A 33 -7.79 10.11 -13.89
C ASP A 33 -7.38 10.35 -12.41
N ARG A 34 -6.12 10.15 -12.01
CA ARG A 34 -5.85 9.93 -10.57
C ARG A 34 -5.37 11.11 -9.73
N VAL A 35 -4.69 12.08 -10.31
CA VAL A 35 -3.40 12.30 -9.64
C VAL A 35 -3.43 13.37 -8.52
N PRO A 36 -4.15 14.51 -8.61
CA PRO A 36 -4.52 15.28 -7.40
C PRO A 36 -6.01 15.21 -7.04
N TYR A 37 -6.90 14.92 -8.00
CA TYR A 37 -8.34 15.06 -7.79
C TYR A 37 -8.92 14.13 -6.73
N GLN A 38 -8.31 12.97 -6.48
CA GLN A 38 -8.72 12.07 -5.40
C GLN A 38 -8.40 12.64 -4.00
N PHE A 39 -7.35 13.46 -3.89
CA PHE A 39 -6.92 14.05 -2.62
C PHE A 39 -7.47 15.45 -2.38
N ILE A 40 -7.96 16.15 -3.40
CA ILE A 40 -8.59 17.46 -3.23
C ILE A 40 -9.79 17.40 -2.26
N PRO A 41 -10.76 16.47 -2.39
CA PRO A 41 -11.86 16.33 -1.44
C PRO A 41 -11.36 16.01 -0.03
N VAL A 42 -10.34 15.16 0.09
CA VAL A 42 -9.72 14.77 1.37
C VAL A 42 -9.11 15.99 2.06
N TRP A 43 -8.33 16.79 1.34
CA TRP A 43 -7.72 17.99 1.92
C TRP A 43 -8.73 19.11 2.18
N LYS A 44 -9.79 19.24 1.38
CA LYS A 44 -10.91 20.14 1.71
C LYS A 44 -11.55 19.75 3.04
N PHE A 45 -11.77 18.46 3.26
CA PHE A 45 -12.32 17.93 4.52
C PHE A 45 -11.36 18.14 5.70
N LEU A 46 -10.10 17.73 5.57
CA LEU A 46 -9.11 17.80 6.65
C LEU A 46 -8.66 19.22 6.99
N ALA A 47 -8.60 20.12 6.00
CA ALA A 47 -8.18 21.50 6.22
C ALA A 47 -9.31 22.41 6.71
N LYS A 48 -10.58 22.03 6.53
CA LYS A 48 -11.76 22.83 6.97
C LYS A 48 -11.66 23.33 8.42
N PRO A 49 -11.25 22.51 9.41
CA PRO A 49 -11.14 22.98 10.81
C PRO A 49 -10.05 24.03 11.04
N TYR A 50 -9.05 24.12 10.16
CA TYR A 50 -7.87 24.96 10.34
C TYR A 50 -7.84 26.19 9.42
N LEU A 51 -8.40 26.07 8.21
CA LEU A 51 -8.36 27.08 7.16
C LEU A 51 -9.75 27.69 6.83
N GLY A 52 -10.80 27.26 7.53
CA GLY A 52 -12.18 27.70 7.32
C GLY A 52 -12.90 26.96 6.18
N GLU A 53 -14.12 27.42 5.84
CA GLU A 53 -14.99 26.70 4.89
C GLU A 53 -14.51 26.74 3.43
N ASN A 54 -13.79 27.80 3.04
CA ASN A 54 -13.30 28.01 1.68
C ASN A 54 -11.78 28.21 1.67
N PRO A 55 -10.99 27.17 1.95
CA PRO A 55 -9.53 27.25 1.88
C PRO A 55 -9.08 27.60 0.46
N ALA A 56 -8.00 28.39 0.36
CA ALA A 56 -7.45 28.80 -0.93
C ALA A 56 -7.13 27.59 -1.81
N GLU A 57 -7.61 27.60 -3.06
CA GLU A 57 -7.53 26.46 -3.97
C GLU A 57 -6.07 26.02 -4.23
N GLY A 58 -5.14 26.98 -4.26
CA GLY A 58 -3.70 26.71 -4.42
C GLY A 58 -3.12 25.88 -3.27
N ILE A 59 -3.53 26.13 -2.03
CA ILE A 59 -3.06 25.38 -0.86
C ILE A 59 -3.57 23.94 -0.90
N ILE A 60 -4.86 23.76 -1.19
CA ILE A 60 -5.46 22.43 -1.31
C ILE A 60 -4.82 21.62 -2.44
N LYS A 61 -4.56 22.24 -3.60
CA LYS A 61 -3.85 21.60 -4.70
C LYS A 61 -2.42 21.21 -4.31
N ALA A 62 -1.68 22.09 -3.63
CA ALA A 62 -0.33 21.79 -3.17
C ALA A 62 -0.31 20.61 -2.18
N LEU A 63 -1.23 20.58 -1.23
CA LEU A 63 -1.38 19.48 -0.28
C LEU A 63 -1.77 18.16 -0.97
N ALA A 64 -2.69 18.22 -1.94
CA ALA A 64 -3.09 17.05 -2.74
C ALA A 64 -1.92 16.45 -3.52
N VAL A 65 -1.12 17.29 -4.19
CA VAL A 65 0.11 16.85 -4.89
C VAL A 65 1.13 16.29 -3.88
N GLY A 66 1.30 16.93 -2.72
CA GLY A 66 2.19 16.44 -1.67
C GLY A 66 1.80 15.05 -1.17
N SER A 67 0.52 14.81 -0.90
CA SER A 67 0.00 13.49 -0.51
C SER A 67 0.22 12.45 -1.59
N GLN A 68 -0.09 12.78 -2.84
CA GLN A 68 0.12 11.88 -3.96
C GLN A 68 1.59 11.47 -4.09
N VAL A 69 2.53 12.42 -4.00
CA VAL A 69 3.97 12.11 -4.03
C VAL A 69 4.35 11.21 -2.86
N ALA A 70 3.92 11.55 -1.64
CA ALA A 70 4.19 10.74 -0.45
C ALA A 70 3.66 9.31 -0.58
N ILE A 71 2.47 9.15 -1.14
CA ILE A 71 1.84 7.84 -1.36
C ILE A 71 2.57 7.07 -2.45
N GLY A 72 2.89 7.71 -3.58
CA GLY A 72 3.63 7.06 -4.66
C GLY A 72 5.01 6.58 -4.19
N VAL A 73 5.72 7.37 -3.39
CA VAL A 73 7.00 6.95 -2.78
C VAL A 73 6.79 5.80 -1.80
N THR A 74 5.76 5.87 -0.96
CA THR A 74 5.43 4.82 0.01
C THR A 74 5.10 3.50 -0.68
N GLU A 75 4.30 3.53 -1.74
CA GLU A 75 4.00 2.37 -2.60
C GLU A 75 5.28 1.81 -3.22
N GLY A 76 6.21 2.65 -3.67
CA GLY A 76 7.50 2.22 -4.20
C GLY A 76 8.36 1.50 -3.15
N VAL A 77 8.39 2.01 -1.93
CA VAL A 77 9.08 1.39 -0.78
C VAL A 77 8.45 0.04 -0.43
N ILE A 78 7.12 -0.03 -0.36
CA ILE A 78 6.39 -1.28 -0.14
C ILE A 78 6.76 -2.28 -1.24
N GLY A 79 6.58 -1.90 -2.52
CA GLY A 79 6.81 -2.78 -3.67
C GLY A 79 8.22 -3.35 -3.67
N THR A 80 9.22 -2.47 -3.50
CA THR A 80 10.64 -2.87 -3.42
C THR A 80 10.89 -3.81 -2.25
N SER A 81 10.38 -3.51 -1.05
CA SER A 81 10.59 -4.36 0.12
C SER A 81 10.02 -5.77 -0.06
N LEU A 82 8.84 -5.90 -0.68
CA LEU A 82 8.18 -7.19 -0.93
C LEU A 82 8.86 -7.98 -2.04
N LEU A 83 9.30 -7.31 -3.11
CA LEU A 83 10.10 -7.94 -4.17
C LEU A 83 11.42 -8.48 -3.61
N VAL A 84 12.15 -7.68 -2.85
CA VAL A 84 13.39 -8.12 -2.19
C VAL A 84 13.11 -9.29 -1.22
N ALA A 85 12.02 -9.24 -0.45
CA ALA A 85 11.63 -10.32 0.44
C ALA A 85 11.34 -11.64 -0.31
N ALA A 86 10.78 -11.57 -1.52
CA ALA A 86 10.50 -12.75 -2.33
C ALA A 86 11.78 -13.51 -2.69
N PHE A 87 12.82 -12.77 -3.10
CA PHE A 87 14.09 -13.32 -3.60
C PHE A 87 15.19 -13.47 -2.54
N TRP A 88 15.02 -12.95 -1.32
CA TRP A 88 16.01 -13.03 -0.25
C TRP A 88 15.49 -13.84 0.96
N PRO A 89 15.72 -15.17 1.00
CA PRO A 89 15.11 -16.04 2.01
C PRO A 89 15.55 -15.69 3.43
N GLY A 90 16.84 -15.43 3.64
CA GLY A 90 17.38 -15.07 4.97
C GLY A 90 16.87 -13.75 5.55
N ARG A 91 16.23 -12.90 4.75
CA ARG A 91 15.63 -11.62 5.18
C ARG A 91 14.14 -11.52 4.84
N ARG A 92 13.51 -12.60 4.37
CA ARG A 92 12.12 -12.57 3.88
C ARG A 92 11.16 -12.09 4.95
N LEU A 93 11.16 -12.75 6.11
CA LEU A 93 10.18 -12.48 7.16
C LEU A 93 10.19 -11.01 7.65
N PRO A 94 11.34 -10.39 8.01
CA PRO A 94 11.35 -9.00 8.44
C PRO A 94 10.94 -8.03 7.31
N LEU A 95 11.40 -8.25 6.08
CA LEU A 95 11.05 -7.40 4.94
C LEU A 95 9.56 -7.52 4.56
N ALA A 96 9.02 -8.74 4.57
CA ALA A 96 7.60 -8.99 4.34
C ALA A 96 6.74 -8.35 5.43
N ARG A 97 7.12 -8.44 6.72
CA ARG A 97 6.39 -7.75 7.81
C ARG A 97 6.40 -6.24 7.63
N PHE A 98 7.54 -5.67 7.27
CA PHE A 98 7.65 -4.24 7.01
C PHE A 98 6.76 -3.82 5.84
N GLY A 99 6.91 -4.45 4.67
CA GLY A 99 6.15 -4.09 3.47
C GLY A 99 4.64 -4.33 3.62
N LEU A 100 4.24 -5.49 4.13
CA LEU A 100 2.82 -5.82 4.35
C LEU A 100 2.20 -4.95 5.46
N GLY A 101 2.96 -4.66 6.52
CA GLY A 101 2.53 -3.76 7.59
C GLY A 101 2.33 -2.32 7.10
N LEU A 102 3.29 -1.80 6.33
CA LEU A 102 3.19 -0.48 5.72
C LEU A 102 2.04 -0.40 4.71
N SER A 103 1.84 -1.46 3.91
CA SER A 103 0.70 -1.61 3.00
C SER A 103 -0.65 -1.60 3.75
N ALA A 104 -0.77 -2.38 4.82
CA ALA A 104 -1.96 -2.41 5.66
C ALA A 104 -2.25 -1.04 6.29
N GLY A 105 -1.23 -0.33 6.77
CA GLY A 105 -1.35 1.03 7.30
C GLY A 105 -1.82 2.03 6.25
N LEU A 106 -1.22 2.00 5.04
CA LEU A 106 -1.59 2.87 3.93
C LEU A 106 -3.06 2.67 3.53
N PHE A 107 -3.45 1.43 3.20
CA PHE A 107 -4.82 1.14 2.78
C PHE A 107 -5.84 1.30 3.92
N GLY A 108 -5.45 1.01 5.16
CA GLY A 108 -6.27 1.26 6.35
C GLY A 108 -6.55 2.75 6.55
N ALA A 109 -5.55 3.61 6.41
CA ALA A 109 -5.71 5.06 6.51
C ALA A 109 -6.64 5.60 5.40
N PHE A 110 -6.50 5.11 4.17
CA PHE A 110 -7.41 5.44 3.08
C PHE A 110 -8.85 5.03 3.39
N MET A 111 -9.06 3.78 3.82
CA MET A 111 -10.38 3.27 4.14
C MET A 111 -11.04 4.06 5.27
N LEU A 112 -10.30 4.39 6.34
CA LEU A 112 -10.79 5.21 7.46
C LEU A 112 -11.13 6.64 7.01
N THR A 113 -10.30 7.24 6.14
CA THR A 113 -10.55 8.58 5.60
C THR A 113 -11.82 8.60 4.75
N MET A 114 -11.98 7.62 3.86
CA MET A 114 -13.19 7.48 3.04
C MET A 114 -14.42 7.19 3.89
N PHE A 115 -14.29 6.34 4.92
CA PHE A 115 -15.36 6.09 5.89
C PHE A 115 -15.75 7.36 6.62
N ALA A 116 -14.80 8.17 7.09
CA ALA A 116 -15.09 9.43 7.78
C ALA A 116 -15.83 10.42 6.88
N MET A 117 -15.44 10.53 5.61
CA MET A 117 -16.01 11.48 4.66
C MET A 117 -17.42 11.09 4.17
N HIS A 118 -17.77 9.80 4.15
CA HIS A 118 -19.03 9.28 3.56
C HIS A 118 -19.30 9.79 2.13
N ASP A 119 -18.25 10.13 1.39
CA ASP A 119 -18.38 10.78 0.09
C ASP A 119 -18.41 9.75 -1.05
N LYS A 120 -19.53 9.71 -1.79
CA LYS A 120 -19.76 8.80 -2.92
C LYS A 120 -18.89 9.13 -4.15
N SER A 121 -18.26 10.31 -4.18
CA SER A 121 -17.34 10.72 -5.26
C SER A 121 -15.93 10.14 -5.13
N LEU A 122 -15.61 9.51 -3.99
CA LEU A 122 -14.33 8.84 -3.80
C LEU A 122 -14.32 7.47 -4.52
N PRO A 123 -13.14 6.98 -4.97
CA PRO A 123 -13.01 5.76 -5.77
C PRO A 123 -13.64 4.51 -5.12
N ALA A 124 -13.97 3.50 -5.93
CA ALA A 124 -14.77 2.34 -5.52
C ALA A 124 -14.35 1.70 -4.17
N TRP A 125 -15.19 1.91 -3.15
CA TRP A 125 -15.02 1.49 -1.75
C TRP A 125 -14.81 -0.01 -1.58
N ASN A 126 -15.30 -0.82 -2.52
CA ASN A 126 -15.26 -2.28 -2.48
C ASN A 126 -13.86 -2.87 -2.71
N GLN A 127 -12.92 -2.11 -3.30
CA GLN A 127 -11.59 -2.63 -3.61
C GLN A 127 -10.69 -2.70 -2.37
N TYR A 128 -10.81 -1.75 -1.43
CA TYR A 128 -9.94 -1.65 -0.25
C TYR A 128 -10.07 -2.82 0.72
N PRO A 129 -11.28 -3.31 1.09
CA PRO A 129 -11.41 -4.50 1.92
C PRO A 129 -10.79 -5.75 1.30
N ALA A 130 -10.93 -5.91 -0.03
CA ALA A 130 -10.32 -7.03 -0.75
C ALA A 130 -8.79 -6.96 -0.74
N ILE A 131 -8.22 -5.76 -0.94
CA ILE A 131 -6.77 -5.53 -0.83
C ILE A 131 -6.27 -5.84 0.59
N LEU A 132 -6.96 -5.36 1.62
CA LEU A 132 -6.61 -5.65 3.03
C LEU A 132 -6.69 -7.14 3.35
N ALA A 133 -7.71 -7.84 2.85
CA ALA A 133 -7.82 -9.29 2.99
C ALA A 133 -6.64 -10.00 2.31
N TRP A 134 -6.27 -9.58 1.11
CA TRP A 134 -5.13 -10.15 0.38
C TRP A 134 -3.78 -9.90 1.09
N ILE A 135 -3.59 -8.72 1.69
CA ILE A 135 -2.44 -8.42 2.57
C ILE A 135 -2.41 -9.39 3.74
N GLY A 136 -3.54 -9.56 4.43
CA GLY A 136 -3.67 -10.47 5.57
C GLY A 136 -3.35 -11.93 5.22
N VAL A 137 -3.91 -12.44 4.13
CA VAL A 137 -3.64 -13.81 3.65
C VAL A 137 -2.16 -13.97 3.28
N THR A 138 -1.57 -13.01 2.56
CA THR A 138 -0.14 -13.02 2.22
C THR A 138 0.72 -13.07 3.48
N TRP A 139 0.37 -12.27 4.49
CA TRP A 139 1.10 -12.22 5.76
C TRP A 139 1.05 -13.56 6.49
N LEU A 140 -0.14 -14.17 6.60
CA LEU A 140 -0.32 -15.47 7.23
C LEU A 140 0.50 -16.55 6.53
N VAL A 141 0.47 -16.60 5.19
CA VAL A 141 1.23 -17.58 4.40
C VAL A 141 2.74 -17.43 4.60
N VAL A 142 3.27 -16.19 4.59
CA VAL A 142 4.69 -15.96 4.87
C VAL A 142 5.05 -16.41 6.28
N LEU A 143 4.24 -16.05 7.28
CA LEU A 143 4.52 -16.40 8.67
C LEU A 143 4.53 -17.91 8.90
N THR A 144 3.53 -18.63 8.40
CA THR A 144 3.43 -20.09 8.58
C THR A 144 4.51 -20.83 7.79
N SER A 145 4.84 -20.37 6.59
CA SER A 145 5.90 -20.97 5.77
C SER A 145 7.28 -20.85 6.41
N GLU A 146 7.61 -19.68 6.95
CA GLU A 146 8.90 -19.44 7.59
C GLU A 146 9.03 -20.18 8.94
N ARG A 147 7.94 -20.30 9.71
CA ARG A 147 7.91 -21.15 10.91
C ARG A 147 8.12 -22.62 10.58
N ALA A 148 7.44 -23.13 9.55
CA ALA A 148 7.60 -24.52 9.12
C ALA A 148 9.02 -24.84 8.62
N ILE A 149 9.75 -23.85 8.08
CA ILE A 149 11.17 -24.01 7.74
C ILE A 149 12.04 -24.06 9.00
N ALA A 150 11.80 -23.18 9.96
CA ALA A 150 12.57 -23.12 11.21
C ALA A 150 12.41 -24.40 12.07
N GLU A 151 11.25 -25.04 12.01
CA GLU A 151 10.92 -26.24 12.80
C GLU A 151 11.39 -27.56 12.15
N LYS A 152 11.93 -27.54 10.93
CA LYS A 152 12.46 -28.77 10.31
C LYS A 152 13.72 -29.24 11.07
N PRO A 153 13.73 -30.47 11.62
CA PRO A 153 14.92 -30.99 12.25
C PRO A 153 16.04 -31.08 11.20
N ALA A 154 17.22 -30.59 11.58
CA ALA A 154 18.41 -30.76 10.76
C ALA A 154 18.64 -32.27 10.61
N VAL A 155 18.38 -32.80 9.42
CA VAL A 155 18.75 -34.16 9.06
C VAL A 155 20.28 -34.20 9.17
N ARG A 156 20.78 -34.83 10.23
CA ARG A 156 22.19 -35.14 10.44
C ARG A 156 22.58 -36.34 9.58
#